data_AF-A0A290ZKL5-F1
#
_entry.id   AF-A0A290ZKL5-F1
#
_cell.length_a   1.000
_cell.length_b   1.000
_cell.length_c   1.000
_cell.angle_alpha   90.00
_cell.angle_beta   90.00
_cell.angle_gamma   90.00
#
_symmetry.space_group_name_H-M   'P 1'
#
loop_
_entity.id
_entity.type
_entity.pdbx_description
1 polymer ?
#
loop_
_entity_poly.entity_id
_entity_poly.type
_entity_poly.pdbx_seq_one_letter_code
_entity_poly.pdbx_strand_id
1 'polypeptide(L)'
;MENTKTNFLERRRQPFLTERFYKTWERETFEIARPLRAKRLADPALSQDVRKDSLWFQASETTRLLHLRYTAGEPIEKLRGDLDEVAEEWEAFAKAAGVIGANPAGSIFGFGYRSEYLPAVLLVGLTILLRREDLLPRIDALCFGFHGADAIYEELVAPFVPGRGFVDTGYHAEPYTVALDAIDSDDPNERSALMKEAVESWYASNEGLPFHDTHKDIDEEGYGGYFGYWCFELAALCYLKNIDDSRFRDHLTYPKDLVDFARAYRAEPDRRRPPEPGGGACQVLSARPGEPCPREGVWFASHLVMKEIRMQAGEPMPGPARGASGGVVWYFKAGN
;
A
#
# COMPACT_ATOMS: atom_id res chain seq x y z
N MET A 1 18.53 -18.85 -17.89
CA MET A 1 17.82 -18.74 -19.18
C MET A 1 16.35 -18.70 -18.86
N GLU A 2 15.81 -17.50 -18.72
CA GLU A 2 14.39 -17.27 -18.47
C GLU A 2 13.64 -17.65 -19.76
N ASN A 3 12.75 -18.63 -19.66
CA ASN A 3 11.91 -19.02 -20.78
C ASN A 3 10.87 -17.90 -20.96
N THR A 4 11.18 -16.89 -21.78
CA THR A 4 10.27 -15.76 -22.03
C THR A 4 8.99 -16.32 -22.65
N LYS A 5 7.93 -16.40 -21.85
CA LYS A 5 6.61 -16.82 -22.30
C LYS A 5 6.08 -15.78 -23.29
N THR A 6 6.20 -16.07 -24.59
CA THR A 6 5.70 -15.18 -25.65
C THR A 6 4.18 -15.27 -25.82
N ASN A 7 3.57 -16.37 -25.37
CA ASN A 7 2.12 -16.56 -25.40
C ASN A 7 1.45 -15.72 -24.30
N PHE A 8 0.48 -14.88 -24.69
CA PHE A 8 -0.25 -14.01 -23.76
C PHE A 8 -0.94 -14.79 -22.62
N LEU A 9 -1.58 -15.92 -22.94
CA LEU A 9 -2.32 -16.72 -21.97
C LEU A 9 -1.39 -17.38 -20.94
N GLU A 10 -0.13 -17.64 -21.31
CA GLU A 10 0.86 -18.22 -20.41
C GLU A 10 1.54 -17.18 -19.51
N ARG A 11 1.73 -15.95 -20.03
CA ARG A 11 2.42 -14.87 -19.31
C ARG A 11 1.49 -14.05 -18.41
N ARG A 12 0.20 -13.93 -18.74
CA ARG A 12 -0.77 -13.18 -17.91
C ARG A 12 -0.80 -13.72 -16.48
N ARG A 13 -0.96 -12.82 -15.52
CA ARG A 13 -0.91 -13.15 -14.08
C ARG A 13 -2.27 -13.55 -13.51
N GLN A 14 -3.37 -13.14 -14.14
CA GLN A 14 -4.73 -13.56 -13.80
C GLN A 14 -5.48 -14.10 -15.02
N PRO A 15 -6.38 -15.09 -14.83
CA PRO A 15 -7.01 -15.83 -15.92
C PRO A 15 -8.14 -15.08 -16.62
N PHE A 16 -8.62 -13.97 -16.06
CA PHE A 16 -9.76 -13.24 -16.62
C PHE A 16 -9.38 -12.29 -17.77
N LEU A 17 -8.09 -11.92 -17.87
CA LEU A 17 -7.64 -10.97 -18.87
C LEU A 17 -7.47 -11.62 -20.24
N THR A 18 -8.05 -11.05 -21.30
CA THR A 18 -7.83 -11.50 -22.69
C THR A 18 -6.81 -10.63 -23.41
N GLU A 19 -6.11 -11.20 -24.40
CA GLU A 19 -5.13 -10.45 -25.19
C GLU A 19 -5.79 -9.33 -25.98
N ARG A 20 -7.00 -9.56 -26.49
CA ARG A 20 -7.78 -8.55 -27.21
C ARG A 20 -8.11 -7.36 -26.30
N PHE A 21 -8.63 -7.61 -25.10
CA PHE A 21 -8.91 -6.53 -24.15
C PHE A 21 -7.66 -5.70 -23.86
N TYR A 22 -6.54 -6.37 -23.57
CA TYR A 22 -5.27 -5.69 -23.29
C TYR A 22 -4.83 -4.78 -24.45
N LYS A 23 -4.84 -5.31 -25.68
CA LYS A 23 -4.47 -4.54 -26.88
C LYS A 23 -5.43 -3.40 -27.20
N THR A 24 -6.74 -3.62 -27.04
CA THR A 24 -7.75 -2.57 -27.23
C THR A 24 -7.49 -1.43 -26.24
N TRP A 25 -7.32 -1.75 -24.95
CA TRP A 25 -7.11 -0.74 -23.92
C TRP A 25 -5.82 0.06 -24.11
N GLU A 26 -4.70 -0.61 -24.46
CA GLU A 26 -3.45 0.10 -24.80
C GLU A 26 -3.64 1.01 -26.02
N ARG A 27 -4.21 0.50 -27.11
CA ARG A 27 -4.45 1.29 -28.32
C ARG A 27 -5.27 2.53 -28.02
N GLU A 28 -6.42 2.39 -27.36
CA GLU A 28 -7.29 3.52 -27.06
C GLU A 28 -6.65 4.55 -26.14
N THR A 29 -5.91 4.08 -25.13
CA THR A 29 -5.18 4.95 -24.22
C THR A 29 -4.18 5.83 -24.99
N PHE A 30 -3.34 5.22 -25.84
CA PHE A 30 -2.24 5.93 -26.50
C PHE A 30 -2.65 6.66 -27.78
N GLU A 31 -3.58 6.12 -28.57
CA GLU A 31 -3.97 6.70 -29.86
C GLU A 31 -5.14 7.69 -29.74
N ILE A 32 -5.96 7.59 -28.69
CA ILE A 32 -7.19 8.39 -28.55
C ILE A 32 -7.16 9.21 -27.26
N ALA A 33 -7.16 8.56 -26.11
CA ALA A 33 -7.43 9.20 -24.83
C ALA A 33 -6.34 10.21 -24.45
N ARG A 34 -5.07 9.81 -24.52
CA ARG A 34 -3.92 10.68 -24.23
C ARG A 34 -3.82 11.88 -25.20
N PRO A 35 -3.87 11.71 -26.55
CA PRO A 35 -3.86 12.86 -27.46
C PRO A 35 -5.00 13.85 -27.24
N LEU A 36 -6.22 13.35 -26.99
CA LEU A 36 -7.38 14.21 -26.72
C LEU A 36 -7.22 14.99 -25.42
N ARG A 37 -6.74 14.35 -24.34
CA ARG A 37 -6.49 15.04 -23.05
C ARG A 37 -5.36 16.03 -23.16
N ALA A 38 -4.25 15.69 -23.82
CA ALA A 38 -3.14 16.60 -24.06
C ALA A 38 -3.63 17.87 -24.80
N LYS A 39 -4.43 17.69 -25.87
CA LYS A 39 -5.05 18.81 -26.59
C LYS A 39 -5.94 19.66 -25.69
N ARG A 40 -6.76 19.03 -24.85
CA ARG A 40 -7.66 19.72 -23.91
C ARG A 40 -6.87 20.52 -22.86
N LEU A 41 -5.83 19.93 -22.26
CA LEU A 41 -5.00 20.56 -21.24
C LEU A 41 -4.13 21.70 -21.80
N ALA A 42 -3.79 21.66 -23.09
CA ALA A 42 -3.08 22.73 -23.77
C ALA A 42 -3.94 24.00 -24.02
N ASP A 43 -5.27 23.91 -23.87
CA ASP A 43 -6.14 25.07 -24.03
C ASP A 43 -5.98 26.04 -22.85
N PRO A 44 -5.50 27.28 -23.07
CA PRO A 44 -5.35 28.28 -22.02
C PRO A 44 -6.68 28.79 -21.47
N ALA A 45 -7.78 28.64 -22.21
CA ALA A 45 -9.12 29.03 -21.78
C ALA A 45 -9.83 27.95 -20.95
N LEU A 46 -9.21 26.78 -20.76
CA LEU A 46 -9.79 25.70 -19.97
C LEU A 46 -9.95 26.13 -18.51
N SER A 47 -11.18 26.02 -17.99
CA SER A 47 -11.46 26.35 -16.60
C SER A 47 -10.66 25.48 -15.63
N GLN A 48 -10.39 26.02 -14.44
CA GLN A 48 -9.60 25.31 -13.42
C GLN A 48 -10.25 23.98 -13.00
N ASP A 49 -11.57 23.94 -12.85
CA ASP A 49 -12.29 22.71 -12.47
C ASP A 49 -12.16 21.63 -13.55
N VAL A 50 -12.37 21.98 -14.82
CA VAL A 50 -12.24 21.02 -15.92
C VAL A 50 -10.78 20.57 -16.09
N ARG A 51 -9.81 21.45 -15.82
CA ARG A 51 -8.38 21.10 -15.79
C ARG A 51 -8.09 20.10 -14.70
N LYS A 52 -8.58 20.33 -13.48
CA LYS A 52 -8.43 19.41 -12.34
C LYS A 52 -9.04 18.04 -12.66
N ASP A 53 -10.27 17.99 -13.16
CA ASP A 53 -10.93 16.74 -13.54
C ASP A 53 -10.13 15.99 -14.61
N SER A 54 -9.65 16.70 -15.64
CA SER A 54 -8.87 16.10 -16.72
C SER A 54 -7.55 15.49 -16.22
N LEU A 55 -6.86 16.16 -15.30
CA LEU A 55 -5.65 15.66 -14.67
C LEU A 55 -5.93 14.46 -13.75
N TRP A 56 -7.02 14.49 -12.98
CA TRP A 56 -7.44 13.34 -12.17
C TRP A 56 -7.73 12.10 -13.02
N PHE A 57 -8.45 12.27 -14.14
CA PHE A 57 -8.70 11.18 -15.09
C PHE A 57 -7.40 10.64 -15.68
N GLN A 58 -6.44 11.52 -16.02
CA GLN A 58 -5.14 11.12 -16.56
C GLN A 58 -4.30 10.34 -15.55
N ALA A 59 -4.23 10.78 -14.30
CA ALA A 59 -3.53 10.07 -13.24
C ALA A 59 -4.18 8.70 -12.92
N SER A 60 -5.52 8.67 -12.88
CA SER A 60 -6.28 7.44 -12.66
C SER A 60 -6.11 6.44 -13.80
N GLU A 61 -6.14 6.88 -15.06
CA GLU A 61 -5.92 6.02 -16.23
C GLU A 61 -4.48 5.48 -16.25
N THR A 62 -3.48 6.32 -15.97
CA THR A 62 -2.08 5.89 -15.92
C THR A 62 -1.85 4.86 -14.83
N THR A 63 -2.48 5.03 -13.66
CA THR A 63 -2.43 4.03 -12.58
C THR A 63 -3.10 2.71 -13.00
N ARG A 64 -4.27 2.77 -13.66
CA ARG A 64 -4.95 1.57 -14.19
C ARG A 64 -4.13 0.87 -15.26
N LEU A 65 -3.40 1.60 -16.10
CA LEU A 65 -2.50 1.03 -17.09
C LEU A 65 -1.37 0.23 -16.44
N LEU A 66 -0.78 0.76 -15.35
CA LEU A 66 0.22 0.03 -14.57
C LEU A 66 -0.33 -1.29 -14.03
N HIS A 67 -1.52 -1.26 -13.42
CA HIS A 67 -2.20 -2.46 -12.93
C HIS A 67 -2.50 -3.44 -14.07
N LEU A 68 -2.98 -2.94 -15.20
CA LEU A 68 -3.30 -3.73 -16.39
C LEU A 68 -2.06 -4.44 -16.94
N ARG A 69 -0.94 -3.73 -17.07
CA ARG A 69 0.33 -4.26 -17.58
C ARG A 69 0.89 -5.32 -16.64
N TYR A 70 0.80 -5.08 -15.34
CA TYR A 70 1.11 -6.13 -14.36
C TYR A 70 0.21 -7.35 -14.58
N THR A 71 -1.11 -7.19 -14.64
CA THR A 71 -2.05 -8.29 -14.88
C THR A 71 -1.79 -9.02 -16.21
N ALA A 72 -1.38 -8.31 -17.25
CA ALA A 72 -1.04 -8.82 -18.58
C ALA A 72 0.26 -9.64 -18.63
N GLY A 73 1.06 -9.65 -17.57
CA GLY A 73 2.33 -10.36 -17.58
C GLY A 73 3.48 -9.54 -18.17
N GLU A 74 3.41 -8.21 -18.16
CA GLU A 74 4.55 -7.39 -18.56
C GLU A 74 5.74 -7.56 -17.60
N PRO A 75 7.00 -7.41 -18.09
CA PRO A 75 8.19 -7.50 -17.26
C PRO A 75 8.19 -6.46 -16.13
N ILE A 76 8.62 -6.85 -14.93
CA ILE A 76 8.61 -5.99 -13.74
C ILE A 76 9.46 -4.72 -13.94
N GLU A 77 10.59 -4.82 -14.65
CA GLU A 77 11.43 -3.65 -14.94
C GLU A 77 10.73 -2.58 -15.77
N LYS A 78 9.83 -2.99 -16.67
CA LYS A 78 8.99 -2.04 -17.40
C LYS A 78 8.03 -1.32 -16.45
N LEU A 79 7.43 -2.04 -15.51
CA LEU A 79 6.50 -1.48 -14.51
C LEU A 79 7.20 -0.48 -13.58
N ARG A 80 8.49 -0.70 -13.28
CA ARG A 80 9.31 0.24 -12.50
C ARG A 80 9.46 1.60 -13.19
N GLY A 81 9.61 1.61 -14.52
CA GLY A 81 9.64 2.83 -15.32
C GLY A 81 8.26 3.47 -15.48
N ASP A 82 7.20 2.66 -15.64
CA ASP A 82 5.82 3.16 -15.72
C ASP A 82 5.41 3.91 -14.43
N LEU A 83 6.02 3.60 -13.28
CA LEU A 83 5.73 4.25 -12.00
C LEU A 83 6.18 5.73 -11.94
N ASP A 84 7.20 6.13 -12.71
CA ASP A 84 7.61 7.55 -12.79
C ASP A 84 6.46 8.41 -13.34
N GLU A 85 5.84 7.94 -14.42
CA GLU A 85 4.71 8.63 -15.04
C GLU A 85 3.51 8.67 -14.08
N VAL A 86 3.21 7.58 -13.36
CA VAL A 86 2.14 7.56 -12.35
C VAL A 86 2.37 8.65 -11.28
N ALA A 87 3.58 8.77 -10.75
CA ALA A 87 3.89 9.78 -9.74
C ALA A 87 3.77 11.20 -10.30
N GLU A 88 4.28 11.45 -11.50
CA GLU A 88 4.20 12.77 -12.16
C GLU A 88 2.77 13.21 -12.43
N GLU A 89 1.90 12.29 -12.87
CA GLU A 89 0.50 12.59 -13.17
C GLU A 89 -0.31 12.91 -11.91
N TRP A 90 -0.10 12.15 -10.83
CA TRP A 90 -0.73 12.47 -9.54
C TRP A 90 -0.24 13.79 -8.97
N GLU A 91 1.05 14.12 -9.10
CA GLU A 91 1.58 15.42 -8.71
C GLU A 91 1.01 16.56 -9.56
N ALA A 92 0.83 16.37 -10.86
CA ALA A 92 0.22 17.36 -11.73
C ALA A 92 -1.22 17.66 -11.28
N PHE A 93 -1.99 16.62 -10.97
CA PHE A 93 -3.32 16.77 -10.38
C PHE A 93 -3.25 17.47 -9.01
N ALA A 94 -2.36 17.04 -8.11
CA ALA A 94 -2.20 17.63 -6.77
C ALA A 94 -1.86 19.13 -6.82
N LYS A 95 -1.00 19.55 -7.76
CA LYS A 95 -0.67 20.96 -8.01
C LYS A 95 -1.90 21.74 -8.46
N ALA A 96 -2.65 21.21 -9.41
CA ALA A 96 -3.87 21.86 -9.91
C ALA A 96 -4.98 21.94 -8.84
N ALA A 97 -5.03 20.95 -7.95
CA ALA A 97 -5.95 20.89 -6.82
C ALA A 97 -5.52 21.78 -5.63
N GLY A 98 -4.29 22.30 -5.62
CA GLY A 98 -3.77 23.10 -4.51
C GLY A 98 -3.31 22.29 -3.29
N VAL A 99 -3.18 20.97 -3.44
CA VAL A 99 -2.71 20.07 -2.36
C VAL A 99 -1.21 20.23 -2.14
N ILE A 100 -0.44 20.35 -3.23
CA ILE A 100 0.99 20.60 -3.18
C ILE A 100 1.31 21.94 -3.86
N GLY A 101 2.18 22.76 -3.26
CA GLY A 101 2.50 24.10 -3.77
C GLY A 101 2.92 25.08 -2.67
N ALA A 102 2.82 26.38 -2.94
CA ALA A 102 3.25 27.44 -2.02
C ALA A 102 2.37 27.57 -0.75
N ASN A 103 1.14 27.07 -0.79
CA ASN A 103 0.23 27.00 0.35
C ASN A 103 -0.49 25.64 0.33
N PRO A 104 0.21 24.55 0.68
CA PRO A 104 -0.32 23.20 0.58
C PRO A 104 -1.44 22.99 1.61
N ALA A 105 -2.56 22.42 1.18
CA ALA A 105 -3.66 22.06 2.05
C ALA A 105 -4.38 20.81 1.56
N GLY A 106 -4.69 19.90 2.49
CA GLY A 106 -5.49 18.71 2.22
C GLY A 106 -4.69 17.52 1.67
N SER A 107 -5.42 16.59 1.06
CA SER A 107 -4.90 15.36 0.47
C SER A 107 -5.61 15.10 -0.85
N ILE A 108 -4.93 14.40 -1.76
CA ILE A 108 -5.55 13.84 -2.96
C ILE A 108 -6.26 12.52 -2.63
N PHE A 109 -5.63 11.68 -1.82
CA PHE A 109 -6.25 10.46 -1.32
C PHE A 109 -6.81 10.71 0.07
N GLY A 110 -8.10 10.41 0.24
CA GLY A 110 -8.78 10.38 1.52
C GLY A 110 -8.75 9.01 2.16
N PHE A 111 -8.72 8.93 3.50
CA PHE A 111 -8.83 7.64 4.20
C PHE A 111 -10.24 7.36 4.73
N GLY A 112 -11.13 8.36 4.74
CA GLY A 112 -12.50 8.21 5.27
C GLY A 112 -13.37 7.25 4.46
N TYR A 113 -13.20 7.23 3.14
CA TYR A 113 -13.95 6.36 2.24
C TYR A 113 -13.04 5.31 1.62
N ARG A 114 -13.53 4.06 1.59
CA ARG A 114 -12.77 2.93 1.05
C ARG A 114 -12.34 3.13 -0.40
N SER A 115 -13.16 3.82 -1.20
CA SER A 115 -12.87 4.17 -2.60
C SER A 115 -11.71 5.14 -2.79
N GLU A 116 -11.36 5.90 -1.75
CA GLU A 116 -10.24 6.85 -1.75
C GLU A 116 -9.01 6.25 -1.07
N TYR A 117 -9.24 5.46 -0.01
CA TYR A 117 -8.20 4.79 0.77
C TYR A 117 -7.49 3.70 -0.03
N LEU A 118 -8.25 2.80 -0.65
CA LEU A 118 -7.69 1.62 -1.30
C LEU A 118 -6.71 1.98 -2.43
N PRO A 119 -7.00 2.95 -3.33
CA PRO A 119 -6.01 3.42 -4.30
C PRO A 119 -4.69 3.90 -3.67
N ALA A 120 -4.74 4.54 -2.50
CA ALA A 120 -3.56 5.07 -1.82
C ALA A 120 -2.63 3.94 -1.33
N VAL A 121 -3.18 3.00 -0.56
CA VAL A 121 -2.39 1.87 -0.03
C VAL A 121 -1.91 0.94 -1.13
N LEU A 122 -2.69 0.76 -2.20
CA LEU A 122 -2.26 -0.01 -3.37
C LEU A 122 -1.08 0.65 -4.10
N LEU A 123 -1.12 1.97 -4.29
CA LEU A 123 -0.03 2.72 -4.93
C LEU A 123 1.25 2.70 -4.07
N VAL A 124 1.12 2.87 -2.75
CA VAL A 124 2.24 2.75 -1.82
C VAL A 124 2.81 1.33 -1.84
N GLY A 125 1.97 0.30 -1.75
CA GLY A 125 2.37 -1.10 -1.80
C GLY A 125 3.10 -1.46 -3.09
N LEU A 126 2.58 -1.02 -4.25
CA LEU A 126 3.26 -1.17 -5.54
C LEU A 126 4.62 -0.49 -5.55
N THR A 127 4.73 0.73 -5.03
CA THR A 127 5.98 1.49 -5.00
C THR A 127 7.06 0.77 -4.20
N ILE A 128 6.67 0.19 -3.06
CA ILE A 128 7.55 -0.61 -2.19
C ILE A 128 7.98 -1.89 -2.92
N LEU A 129 7.04 -2.66 -3.45
CA LEU A 129 7.31 -3.93 -4.10
C LEU A 129 8.12 -3.78 -5.39
N LEU A 130 7.93 -2.69 -6.11
CA LEU A 130 8.71 -2.32 -7.28
C LEU A 130 10.09 -1.77 -6.91
N ARG A 131 10.44 -1.63 -5.63
CA ARG A 131 11.74 -1.12 -5.15
C ARG A 131 12.05 0.26 -5.74
N ARG A 132 11.04 1.13 -5.67
CA ARG A 132 11.06 2.54 -6.08
C ARG A 132 10.82 3.45 -4.89
N GLU A 133 11.51 3.15 -3.78
CA GLU A 133 11.41 3.89 -2.53
C GLU A 133 11.78 5.37 -2.69
N ASP A 134 12.52 5.72 -3.76
CA ASP A 134 12.79 7.09 -4.17
C ASP A 134 11.53 7.91 -4.51
N LEU A 135 10.43 7.25 -4.89
CA LEU A 135 9.14 7.89 -5.18
C LEU A 135 8.23 7.96 -3.94
N LEU A 136 8.51 7.21 -2.86
CA LEU A 136 7.62 7.15 -1.70
C LEU A 136 7.35 8.51 -1.06
N PRO A 137 8.34 9.39 -0.82
CA PRO A 137 8.06 10.71 -0.25
C PRO A 137 7.13 11.57 -1.12
N ARG A 138 7.20 11.41 -2.46
CA ARG A 138 6.34 12.13 -3.41
C ARG A 138 4.90 11.62 -3.34
N ILE A 139 4.73 10.31 -3.24
CA ILE A 139 3.43 9.65 -3.12
C ILE A 139 2.80 9.92 -1.74
N ASP A 140 3.60 9.87 -0.67
CA ASP A 140 3.19 10.16 0.71
C ASP A 140 2.69 11.60 0.89
N ALA A 141 3.26 12.56 0.15
CA ALA A 141 2.78 13.94 0.14
C ALA A 141 1.34 14.08 -0.39
N LEU A 142 0.84 13.12 -1.19
CA LEU A 142 -0.53 13.10 -1.67
C LEU A 142 -1.55 12.72 -0.57
N CYS A 143 -1.07 12.19 0.55
CA CYS A 143 -1.86 11.76 1.70
C CYS A 143 -1.66 12.66 2.95
N PHE A 144 -1.11 13.87 2.77
CA PHE A 144 -0.64 14.74 3.86
C PHE A 144 -1.61 14.90 5.04
N GLY A 145 -2.89 15.14 4.78
CA GLY A 145 -3.92 15.30 5.81
C GLY A 145 -4.21 14.06 6.66
N PHE A 146 -3.65 12.90 6.32
CA PHE A 146 -3.85 11.63 7.02
C PHE A 146 -2.55 11.05 7.60
N HIS A 147 -1.49 11.84 7.64
CA HIS A 147 -0.24 11.48 8.29
C HIS A 147 -0.48 11.13 9.77
N GLY A 148 -0.07 9.93 10.18
CA GLY A 148 -0.25 9.42 11.53
C GLY A 148 -1.68 9.00 11.88
N ALA A 149 -2.55 8.79 10.89
CA ALA A 149 -3.97 8.54 11.12
C ALA A 149 -4.42 7.08 10.90
N ASP A 150 -3.65 6.28 10.15
CA ASP A 150 -4.02 4.89 9.79
C ASP A 150 -2.87 3.91 9.99
N ALA A 151 -3.10 2.87 10.80
CA ALA A 151 -2.10 1.88 11.16
C ALA A 151 -1.48 1.16 9.95
N ILE A 152 -2.28 0.70 8.98
CA ILE A 152 -1.75 0.01 7.79
C ILE A 152 -0.90 0.95 6.95
N TYR A 153 -1.39 2.17 6.71
CA TYR A 153 -0.64 3.14 5.92
C TYR A 153 0.71 3.46 6.58
N GLU A 154 0.72 3.68 7.89
CA GLU A 154 1.92 3.97 8.67
C GLU A 154 2.90 2.78 8.70
N GLU A 155 2.41 1.55 8.83
CA GLU A 155 3.23 0.34 8.73
C GLU A 155 3.96 0.23 7.38
N LEU A 156 3.35 0.73 6.30
CA LEU A 156 3.95 0.76 4.97
C LEU A 156 5.00 1.88 4.81
N VAL A 157 4.71 3.10 5.27
CA VAL A 157 5.55 4.28 4.98
C VAL A 157 6.63 4.57 6.03
N ALA A 158 6.43 4.16 7.29
CA ALA A 158 7.36 4.43 8.39
C ALA A 158 8.81 3.98 8.15
N PRO A 159 9.10 2.87 7.43
CA PRO A 159 10.48 2.49 7.12
C PRO A 159 11.22 3.48 6.20
N PHE A 160 10.49 4.34 5.47
CA PHE A 160 11.04 5.17 4.39
C PHE A 160 10.88 6.67 4.64
N VAL A 161 9.86 7.07 5.40
CA VAL A 161 9.58 8.47 5.72
C VAL A 161 9.95 8.72 7.19
N PRO A 162 10.88 9.65 7.48
CA PRO A 162 11.24 9.98 8.86
C PRO A 162 10.09 10.65 9.63
N GLY A 163 10.10 10.55 10.96
CA GLY A 163 9.12 11.21 11.82
C GLY A 163 7.78 10.50 11.91
N ARG A 164 7.67 9.28 11.35
CA ARG A 164 6.51 8.40 11.50
C ARG A 164 6.54 7.69 12.86
N GLY A 165 5.38 7.57 13.48
CA GLY A 165 5.18 6.96 14.78
C GLY A 165 4.25 5.75 14.71
N PHE A 166 4.13 5.02 15.81
CA PHE A 166 3.16 3.93 15.93
C PHE A 166 1.73 4.50 15.96
N VAL A 167 0.81 3.82 15.25
CA VAL A 167 -0.60 4.17 15.17
C VAL A 167 -1.43 2.91 15.42
N ASP A 168 -2.38 2.99 16.35
CA ASP A 168 -3.26 1.88 16.76
C ASP A 168 -4.69 2.00 16.23
N THR A 169 -4.95 2.98 15.35
CA THR A 169 -6.24 3.19 14.70
C THR A 169 -6.15 2.95 13.21
N GLY A 170 -7.14 2.24 12.65
CA GLY A 170 -7.32 2.09 11.21
C GLY A 170 -8.69 2.62 10.77
N TYR A 171 -8.78 3.14 9.55
CA TYR A 171 -10.04 3.65 8.99
C TYR A 171 -10.97 2.52 8.51
N HIS A 172 -10.41 1.39 8.12
CA HIS A 172 -11.16 0.27 7.60
C HIS A 172 -10.72 -1.02 8.30
N ALA A 173 -11.67 -1.74 8.91
CA ALA A 173 -11.38 -2.94 9.67
C ALA A 173 -11.00 -4.12 8.78
N GLU A 174 -11.79 -4.44 7.75
CA GLU A 174 -11.54 -5.62 6.91
C GLU A 174 -10.77 -5.26 5.63
N PRO A 175 -9.69 -5.97 5.23
CA PRO A 175 -9.06 -7.13 5.89
C PRO A 175 -7.94 -6.73 6.89
N TYR A 176 -7.86 -5.46 7.25
CA TYR A 176 -6.69 -4.83 7.83
C TYR A 176 -6.47 -5.11 9.32
N THR A 177 -7.53 -5.34 10.11
CA THR A 177 -7.40 -5.76 11.51
C THR A 177 -6.63 -7.07 11.61
N VAL A 178 -7.02 -8.07 10.81
CA VAL A 178 -6.34 -9.38 10.78
C VAL A 178 -4.91 -9.24 10.25
N ALA A 179 -4.68 -8.33 9.30
CA ALA A 179 -3.33 -8.04 8.82
C ALA A 179 -2.43 -7.41 9.91
N LEU A 180 -2.97 -6.53 10.76
CA LEU A 180 -2.26 -5.96 11.91
C LEU A 180 -1.98 -7.02 12.97
N ASP A 181 -2.95 -7.89 13.28
CA ASP A 181 -2.75 -9.04 14.17
C ASP A 181 -1.60 -9.95 13.65
N ALA A 182 -1.50 -10.12 12.33
CA ALA A 182 -0.42 -10.87 11.69
C ALA A 182 0.95 -10.19 11.81
N ILE A 183 0.99 -8.86 11.91
CA ILE A 183 2.22 -8.09 12.08
C ILE A 183 2.68 -8.14 13.55
N ASP A 184 1.73 -8.08 14.48
CA ASP A 184 1.98 -8.01 15.92
C ASP A 184 2.28 -9.37 16.58
N SER A 185 1.91 -10.49 15.93
CA SER A 185 2.21 -11.83 16.45
C SER A 185 3.73 -12.13 16.43
N ASP A 186 4.23 -12.70 17.53
CA ASP A 186 5.61 -13.20 17.65
C ASP A 186 5.80 -14.61 17.06
N ASP A 187 4.73 -15.37 16.81
CA ASP A 187 4.80 -16.73 16.28
C ASP A 187 4.81 -16.70 14.74
N PRO A 188 5.93 -17.07 14.08
CA PRO A 188 6.02 -17.05 12.61
C PRO A 188 4.91 -17.84 11.91
N ASN A 189 4.43 -18.93 12.52
CA ASN A 189 3.38 -19.75 11.95
C ASN A 189 2.00 -19.08 12.06
N GLU A 190 1.73 -18.39 13.18
CA GLU A 190 0.51 -17.61 13.40
C GLU A 190 0.49 -16.37 12.50
N ARG A 191 1.60 -15.62 12.40
CA ARG A 191 1.76 -14.49 11.48
C ARG A 191 1.38 -14.86 10.04
N SER A 192 1.92 -15.98 9.56
CA SER A 192 1.62 -16.48 8.21
C SER A 192 0.16 -16.94 8.07
N ALA A 193 -0.47 -17.48 9.13
CA ALA A 193 -1.88 -17.89 9.12
C ALA A 193 -2.83 -16.70 9.05
N LEU A 194 -2.61 -15.69 9.88
CA LEU A 194 -3.43 -14.48 9.92
C LEU A 194 -3.30 -13.69 8.61
N MET A 195 -2.07 -13.57 8.08
CA MET A 195 -1.88 -12.90 6.79
C MET A 195 -2.57 -13.65 5.63
N LYS A 196 -2.61 -14.99 5.67
CA LYS A 196 -3.42 -15.79 4.72
C LYS A 196 -4.89 -15.39 4.79
N GLU A 197 -5.45 -15.31 5.99
CA GLU A 197 -6.85 -14.94 6.20
C GLU A 197 -7.14 -13.54 5.63
N ALA A 198 -6.28 -12.56 5.91
CA ALA A 198 -6.41 -11.21 5.35
C ALA A 198 -6.34 -11.19 3.81
N VAL A 199 -5.44 -11.97 3.20
CA VAL A 199 -5.31 -12.09 1.74
C VAL A 199 -6.55 -12.74 1.11
N GLU A 200 -7.10 -13.77 1.74
CA GLU A 200 -8.29 -14.49 1.27
C GLU A 200 -9.56 -13.64 1.40
N SER A 201 -9.68 -12.82 2.45
CA SER A 201 -10.83 -11.94 2.64
C SER A 201 -10.77 -10.67 1.78
N TRP A 202 -9.57 -10.23 1.35
CA TRP A 202 -9.35 -8.95 0.66
C TRP A 202 -10.33 -8.66 -0.49
N TYR A 203 -10.62 -9.63 -1.37
CA TYR A 203 -11.55 -9.38 -2.50
C TYR A 203 -12.99 -9.15 -2.02
N ALA A 204 -13.47 -9.99 -1.09
CA ALA A 204 -14.81 -9.89 -0.53
C ALA A 204 -14.98 -8.64 0.35
N SER A 205 -13.95 -8.24 1.10
CA SER A 205 -13.94 -7.00 1.89
C SER A 205 -14.03 -5.73 1.04
N ASN A 206 -13.84 -5.86 -0.27
CA ASN A 206 -13.94 -4.78 -1.25
C ASN A 206 -15.19 -4.89 -2.13
N GLU A 207 -16.16 -5.73 -1.75
CA GLU A 207 -17.48 -5.80 -2.39
C GLU A 207 -18.16 -4.42 -2.39
N GLY A 208 -18.82 -4.09 -3.50
CA GLY A 208 -19.49 -2.80 -3.70
C GLY A 208 -18.59 -1.67 -4.20
N LEU A 209 -17.26 -1.86 -4.28
CA LEU A 209 -16.40 -0.91 -4.97
C LEU A 209 -16.52 -1.04 -6.50
N PRO A 210 -16.35 0.06 -7.26
CA PRO A 210 -16.57 0.05 -8.71
C PRO A 210 -15.71 -0.93 -9.52
N PHE A 211 -14.62 -1.45 -8.95
CA PHE A 211 -13.77 -2.44 -9.63
C PHE A 211 -14.24 -3.89 -9.41
N HIS A 212 -15.04 -4.14 -8.39
CA HIS A 212 -15.49 -5.49 -8.03
C HIS A 212 -16.28 -6.08 -9.20
N ASP A 213 -16.03 -7.35 -9.51
CA ASP A 213 -16.68 -8.10 -10.60
C ASP A 213 -16.57 -7.53 -12.02
N THR A 214 -15.83 -6.46 -12.25
CA THR A 214 -15.59 -5.88 -13.59
C THR A 214 -15.03 -6.85 -14.63
N HIS A 215 -14.44 -7.97 -14.21
CA HIS A 215 -14.02 -9.05 -15.11
C HIS A 215 -15.19 -9.74 -15.83
N LYS A 216 -16.41 -9.64 -15.28
CA LYS A 216 -17.65 -10.18 -15.87
C LYS A 216 -18.20 -9.28 -16.98
N ASP A 217 -17.78 -8.02 -17.01
CA ASP A 217 -18.25 -6.99 -17.95
C ASP A 217 -17.31 -6.80 -19.14
N ILE A 218 -16.36 -7.73 -19.36
CA ILE A 218 -15.50 -7.70 -20.55
C ILE A 218 -16.31 -8.21 -21.75
N ASP A 219 -16.54 -7.34 -22.72
CA ASP A 219 -17.35 -7.67 -23.89
C ASP A 219 -16.58 -8.41 -25.00
N GLU A 220 -17.34 -8.82 -26.02
CA GLU A 220 -16.82 -9.50 -27.20
C GLU A 220 -15.99 -8.59 -28.13
N GLU A 221 -15.82 -7.31 -27.84
CA GLU A 221 -14.93 -6.42 -28.60
C GLU A 221 -13.64 -6.09 -27.81
N GLY A 222 -13.61 -6.46 -26.53
CA GLY A 222 -12.50 -6.22 -25.62
C GLY A 222 -12.61 -4.92 -24.84
N TYR A 223 -13.82 -4.38 -24.64
CA TYR A 223 -14.08 -3.28 -23.72
C TYR A 223 -14.51 -3.80 -22.34
N GLY A 224 -14.24 -3.02 -21.30
CA GLY A 224 -14.55 -3.37 -19.91
C GLY A 224 -13.69 -2.62 -18.90
N GLY A 225 -13.87 -2.92 -17.62
CA GLY A 225 -13.24 -2.20 -16.50
C GLY A 225 -12.22 -3.00 -15.68
N TYR A 226 -11.73 -4.13 -16.20
CA TYR A 226 -10.91 -5.06 -15.43
C TYR A 226 -9.40 -4.81 -15.58
N PHE A 227 -8.75 -4.45 -14.47
CA PHE A 227 -7.31 -4.14 -14.41
C PHE A 227 -6.51 -5.10 -13.53
N GLY A 228 -7.15 -6.19 -13.08
CA GLY A 228 -6.61 -7.12 -12.09
C GLY A 228 -7.08 -6.85 -10.67
N TYR A 229 -7.05 -7.90 -9.85
CA TYR A 229 -7.42 -7.87 -8.45
C TYR A 229 -6.19 -8.17 -7.61
N TRP A 230 -5.61 -7.18 -6.95
CA TRP A 230 -4.30 -7.32 -6.31
C TRP A 230 -4.26 -6.64 -4.96
N CYS A 231 -3.91 -7.38 -3.91
CA CYS A 231 -3.65 -6.85 -2.58
C CYS A 231 -2.18 -6.41 -2.43
N PHE A 232 -1.76 -5.42 -3.23
CA PHE A 232 -0.37 -4.94 -3.24
C PHE A 232 0.12 -4.45 -1.88
N GLU A 233 -0.78 -3.85 -1.10
CA GLU A 233 -0.50 -3.36 0.25
C GLU A 233 -0.21 -4.52 1.22
N LEU A 234 -1.00 -5.60 1.18
CA LEU A 234 -0.78 -6.77 2.03
C LEU A 234 0.51 -7.51 1.64
N ALA A 235 0.79 -7.60 0.34
CA ALA A 235 2.04 -8.16 -0.16
C ALA A 235 3.27 -7.31 0.21
N ALA A 236 3.15 -5.98 0.20
CA ALA A 236 4.20 -5.09 0.68
C ALA A 236 4.46 -5.28 2.19
N LEU A 237 3.42 -5.45 3.01
CA LEU A 237 3.58 -5.80 4.43
C LEU A 237 4.29 -7.15 4.60
N CYS A 238 3.96 -8.16 3.80
CA CYS A 238 4.67 -9.45 3.82
C CYS A 238 6.17 -9.29 3.53
N TYR A 239 6.51 -8.45 2.54
CA TYR A 239 7.89 -8.13 2.20
C TYR A 239 8.60 -7.39 3.35
N LEU A 240 8.02 -6.29 3.84
CA LEU A 240 8.63 -5.44 4.87
C LEU A 240 8.82 -6.15 6.20
N LYS A 241 7.84 -6.97 6.60
CA LYS A 241 7.84 -7.67 7.90
C LYS A 241 8.42 -9.07 7.81
N ASN A 242 8.87 -9.49 6.63
CA ASN A 242 9.39 -10.85 6.38
C ASN A 242 8.40 -11.94 6.83
N ILE A 243 7.12 -11.79 6.47
CA ILE A 243 6.09 -12.81 6.71
C ILE A 243 6.25 -13.91 5.66
N ASP A 244 6.23 -15.17 6.10
CA ASP A 244 6.24 -16.33 5.21
C ASP A 244 4.92 -16.39 4.43
N ASP A 245 5.00 -16.28 3.11
CA ASP A 245 3.86 -16.32 2.19
C ASP A 245 3.63 -17.69 1.55
N SER A 246 4.43 -18.70 1.91
CA SER A 246 4.42 -20.03 1.28
C SER A 246 3.03 -20.67 1.18
N ARG A 247 2.18 -20.48 2.20
CA ARG A 247 0.83 -21.07 2.28
C ARG A 247 -0.25 -20.33 1.48
N PHE A 248 0.01 -19.11 1.01
CA PHE A 248 -0.96 -18.29 0.29
C PHE A 248 -0.41 -17.62 -0.97
N ARG A 249 0.85 -17.89 -1.35
CA ARG A 249 1.49 -17.32 -2.53
C ARG A 249 0.78 -17.60 -3.86
N ASP A 250 -0.01 -18.66 -3.92
CA ASP A 250 -0.79 -19.04 -5.10
C ASP A 250 -2.23 -18.49 -5.08
N HIS A 251 -2.59 -17.73 -4.04
CA HIS A 251 -3.88 -17.05 -3.99
C HIS A 251 -4.00 -16.04 -5.13
N LEU A 252 -5.17 -15.98 -5.77
CA LEU A 252 -5.39 -15.22 -7.01
C LEU A 252 -5.04 -13.74 -6.88
N THR A 253 -5.33 -13.14 -5.72
CA THR A 253 -5.11 -11.71 -5.47
C THR A 253 -3.70 -11.39 -4.96
N TYR A 254 -2.89 -12.40 -4.65
CA TYR A 254 -1.57 -12.20 -4.06
C TYR A 254 -0.50 -12.06 -5.16
N PRO A 255 0.19 -10.90 -5.26
CA PRO A 255 1.17 -10.61 -6.30
C PRO A 255 2.54 -11.25 -6.01
N LYS A 256 2.63 -12.58 -5.96
CA LYS A 256 3.84 -13.31 -5.52
C LYS A 256 5.13 -12.94 -6.25
N ASP A 257 5.06 -12.63 -7.54
CA ASP A 257 6.23 -12.33 -8.34
C ASP A 257 6.79 -10.92 -8.06
N LEU A 258 5.94 -9.98 -7.63
CA LEU A 258 6.40 -8.69 -7.10
C LEU A 258 7.10 -8.86 -5.75
N VAL A 259 6.62 -9.76 -4.90
CA VAL A 259 7.27 -10.07 -3.61
C VAL A 259 8.62 -10.77 -3.84
N ASP A 260 8.64 -11.78 -4.71
CA ASP A 260 9.87 -12.47 -5.11
C ASP A 260 10.88 -11.49 -5.71
N PHE A 261 10.42 -10.59 -6.60
CA PHE A 261 11.23 -9.51 -7.15
C PHE A 261 11.78 -8.61 -6.04
N ALA A 262 10.94 -8.08 -5.15
CA ALA A 262 11.36 -7.17 -4.09
C ALA A 262 12.45 -7.78 -3.19
N ARG A 263 12.30 -9.07 -2.83
CA ARG A 263 13.27 -9.86 -2.04
C ARG A 263 14.56 -10.13 -2.82
N ALA A 264 14.48 -10.42 -4.11
CA ALA A 264 15.63 -10.73 -4.95
C ALA A 264 16.37 -9.47 -5.46
N TYR A 265 15.69 -8.32 -5.46
CA TYR A 265 16.21 -7.08 -6.05
C TYR A 265 17.45 -6.61 -5.29
N ARG A 266 18.60 -6.84 -5.93
CA ARG A 266 19.88 -6.27 -5.55
C ARG A 266 19.92 -4.89 -6.19
N ALA A 267 19.98 -3.85 -5.37
CA ALA A 267 20.15 -2.49 -5.87
C ALA A 267 21.35 -2.45 -6.83
N GLU A 268 21.23 -1.71 -7.93
CA GLU A 268 22.42 -1.20 -8.61
C GLU A 268 23.31 -0.52 -7.57
N PRO A 269 24.65 -0.68 -7.64
CA PRO A 269 25.57 -0.27 -6.57
C PRO A 269 25.50 1.21 -6.13
N ASP A 270 24.76 2.07 -6.84
CA ASP A 270 24.62 3.50 -6.56
C ASP A 270 23.29 3.95 -5.90
N ARG A 271 22.36 3.04 -5.58
CA ARG A 271 21.17 3.39 -4.78
C ARG A 271 21.32 2.86 -3.36
N ARG A 272 21.29 3.78 -2.38
CA ARG A 272 21.43 3.47 -0.94
C ARG A 272 20.56 2.27 -0.59
N ARG A 273 21.21 1.24 -0.04
CA ARG A 273 20.54 0.09 0.59
C ARG A 273 19.49 0.62 1.56
N PRO A 274 18.28 0.01 1.64
CA PRO A 274 17.41 0.25 2.79
C PRO A 274 18.25 0.09 4.06
N PRO A 275 18.16 1.00 5.03
CA PRO A 275 18.99 0.92 6.21
C PRO A 275 18.84 -0.48 6.82
N GLU A 276 19.98 -1.14 7.08
CA GLU A 276 19.93 -2.35 7.89
C GLU A 276 19.25 -2.00 9.23
N PRO A 277 18.41 -2.88 9.80
CA PRO A 277 17.83 -2.65 11.10
C PRO A 277 18.96 -2.69 12.14
N GLY A 278 19.57 -1.53 12.37
CA GLY A 278 20.79 -1.38 13.15
C GLY A 278 21.13 0.08 13.36
N GLY A 279 20.63 0.63 14.47
CA GLY A 279 21.17 1.86 15.07
C GLY A 279 20.37 3.13 14.80
N GLY A 280 19.09 3.14 15.16
CA GLY A 280 18.28 4.36 15.12
C GLY A 280 16.78 4.16 14.96
N ALA A 281 16.25 2.96 15.21
CA ALA A 281 14.82 2.85 15.50
C ALA A 281 14.57 3.65 16.79
N CYS A 282 13.61 4.56 16.77
CA CYS A 282 12.93 4.95 18.00
C CYS A 282 12.25 3.67 18.50
N GLN A 283 12.99 2.83 19.23
CA GLN A 283 12.44 1.65 19.88
C GLN A 283 11.43 2.20 20.88
N VAL A 284 10.14 2.10 20.54
CA VAL A 284 9.08 2.27 21.51
C VAL A 284 9.37 1.25 22.60
N LEU A 285 9.80 1.71 23.78
CA LEU A 285 10.11 0.83 24.89
C LEU A 285 8.82 0.06 25.23
N SER A 286 8.88 -1.27 25.22
CA SER A 286 7.77 -2.14 25.59
C SER A 286 8.16 -3.06 26.75
N ALA A 287 7.17 -3.50 27.52
CA ALA A 287 7.37 -4.45 28.62
C ALA A 287 6.10 -5.26 28.89
N ARG A 288 6.25 -6.55 29.22
CA ARG A 288 5.12 -7.44 29.53
C ARG A 288 4.78 -7.42 31.02
N PRO A 289 3.54 -7.74 31.41
CA PRO A 289 3.19 -7.89 32.82
C PRO A 289 4.13 -8.85 33.56
N GLY A 290 4.67 -8.40 34.68
CA GLY A 290 5.67 -9.11 35.48
C GLY A 290 7.13 -8.79 35.14
N GLU A 291 7.42 -8.23 33.96
CA GLU A 291 8.78 -7.77 33.62
C GLU A 291 9.10 -6.44 34.32
N PRO A 292 10.36 -6.19 34.69
CA PRO A 292 10.76 -4.92 35.28
C PRO A 292 10.61 -3.79 34.26
N CYS A 293 9.99 -2.68 34.68
CA CYS A 293 9.78 -1.51 33.86
C CYS A 293 11.12 -0.96 33.34
N PRO A 294 11.34 -0.92 32.02
CA PRO A 294 12.61 -0.48 31.44
C PRO A 294 12.97 0.98 31.73
N ARG A 295 11.97 1.84 31.96
CA ARG A 295 12.14 3.28 32.11
C ARG A 295 11.00 3.93 32.88
N GLU A 296 11.35 4.84 33.78
CA GLU A 296 10.36 5.67 34.46
C GLU A 296 9.59 6.55 33.47
N GLY A 297 8.25 6.55 33.59
CA GLY A 297 7.38 7.43 32.83
C GLY A 297 5.96 6.89 32.70
N VAL A 298 5.23 7.39 31.72
CA VAL A 298 3.85 6.95 31.45
C VAL A 298 3.89 5.79 30.46
N TRP A 299 3.18 4.72 30.79
CA TRP A 299 3.05 3.51 29.99
C TRP A 299 1.57 3.27 29.72
N PHE A 300 1.24 2.72 28.55
CA PHE A 300 -0.13 2.37 28.18
C PHE A 300 -0.22 0.94 27.67
N ALA A 301 -1.36 0.27 27.92
CA ALA A 301 -1.62 -1.08 27.44
C ALA A 301 -2.92 -1.14 26.65
N SER A 302 -2.83 -1.41 25.35
CA SER A 302 -3.96 -1.45 24.42
C SER A 302 -4.97 -2.55 24.77
N HIS A 303 -4.47 -3.75 25.15
CA HIS A 303 -5.31 -4.89 25.55
C HIS A 303 -5.94 -4.75 26.95
N LEU A 304 -5.69 -3.63 27.64
CA LEU A 304 -6.35 -3.23 28.88
C LEU A 304 -7.17 -1.94 28.70
N VAL A 305 -7.77 -1.73 27.52
CA VAL A 305 -8.64 -0.58 27.22
C VAL A 305 -7.89 0.73 27.41
N MET A 306 -6.68 0.82 26.84
CA MET A 306 -5.82 2.01 26.91
C MET A 306 -5.55 2.47 28.34
N LYS A 307 -5.46 1.53 29.28
CA LYS A 307 -5.10 1.86 30.65
C LYS A 307 -3.73 2.51 30.65
N GLU A 308 -3.65 3.75 31.11
CA GLU A 308 -2.40 4.45 31.35
C GLU A 308 -1.98 4.26 32.81
N ILE A 309 -0.70 4.00 33.00
CA ILE A 309 -0.07 3.92 34.31
C ILE A 309 1.22 4.73 34.29
N ARG A 310 1.59 5.25 35.46
CA ARG A 310 2.92 5.82 35.65
C ARG A 310 3.75 4.78 36.40
N MET A 311 4.89 4.41 35.84
CA MET A 311 5.79 3.39 36.38
C MET A 311 7.13 4.01 36.74
N GLN A 312 7.75 3.50 37.80
CA GLN A 312 9.17 3.73 38.09
C GLN A 312 10.04 2.67 37.43
N ALA A 313 11.26 3.03 37.05
CA ALA A 313 12.19 2.07 36.46
C ALA A 313 12.46 0.91 37.44
N GLY A 314 12.34 -0.33 36.94
CA GLY A 314 12.53 -1.56 37.73
C GLY A 314 11.28 -2.11 38.41
N GLU A 315 10.16 -1.37 38.47
CA GLU A 315 8.90 -1.90 39.00
C GLU A 315 8.29 -2.94 38.04
N PRO A 316 7.76 -4.08 38.53
CA PRO A 316 7.14 -5.07 37.66
C PRO A 316 5.89 -4.52 37.00
N MET A 317 5.78 -4.65 35.68
CA MET A 317 4.63 -4.15 34.93
C MET A 317 3.33 -4.85 35.38
N PRO A 318 2.23 -4.12 35.59
CA PRO A 318 1.00 -4.67 36.17
C PRO A 318 0.11 -5.34 35.12
N GLY A 319 -0.85 -6.16 35.60
CA GLY A 319 -1.90 -6.75 34.77
C GLY A 319 -1.73 -8.24 34.49
N PRO A 320 -2.76 -8.89 33.91
CA PRO A 320 -2.68 -10.28 33.49
C PRO A 320 -1.83 -10.41 32.22
N ALA A 321 -1.20 -11.57 31.99
CA ALA A 321 -0.44 -11.83 30.76
C ALA A 321 -1.29 -11.77 29.47
N ARG A 322 -2.62 -11.92 29.60
CA ARG A 322 -3.61 -11.82 28.50
C ARG A 322 -4.81 -10.97 28.92
N GLY A 323 -5.22 -10.07 28.05
CA GLY A 323 -6.43 -9.25 28.15
C GLY A 323 -7.57 -9.82 27.29
N ALA A 324 -8.66 -9.05 27.16
CA ALA A 324 -9.84 -9.48 26.40
C ALA A 324 -9.60 -9.55 24.87
N SER A 325 -8.54 -8.91 24.37
CA SER A 325 -8.21 -8.79 22.95
C SER A 325 -6.79 -9.29 22.60
N GLY A 326 -6.14 -10.09 23.44
CA GLY A 326 -4.79 -10.62 23.15
C GLY A 326 -3.81 -10.58 24.31
N GLY A 327 -2.51 -10.79 24.04
CA GLY A 327 -1.44 -10.70 25.02
C GLY A 327 -1.22 -9.26 25.48
N VAL A 328 -1.14 -9.02 26.79
CA VAL A 328 -0.94 -7.63 27.29
C VAL A 328 0.52 -7.23 27.12
N VAL A 329 0.75 -6.15 26.38
CA VAL A 329 2.03 -5.47 26.28
C VAL A 329 1.83 -4.00 26.67
N TRP A 330 2.74 -3.50 27.51
CA TRP A 330 2.79 -2.09 27.86
C TRP A 330 3.79 -1.36 26.97
N TYR A 331 3.41 -0.18 26.47
CA TYR A 331 4.24 0.67 25.62
C TYR A 331 4.53 2.00 26.31
N PHE A 332 5.77 2.48 26.22
CA PHE A 332 6.19 3.74 26.79
C PHE A 332 5.65 4.91 25.98
N LYS A 333 4.90 5.78 26.63
CA LYS A 333 4.40 7.03 26.07
C LYS A 333 5.51 8.09 26.17
N ALA A 334 6.25 8.28 25.10
CA ALA A 334 7.21 9.39 25.01
C ALA A 334 6.45 10.73 25.12
N GLY A 335 6.90 11.61 26.02
CA GLY A 335 6.36 12.96 26.09
C GLY A 335 6.73 13.74 24.83
N ASN A 336 5.81 14.59 24.36
CA ASN A 336 6.02 15.53 23.25
C ASN A 336 7.29 16.36 23.41
#